data_AF-A0A535J8R1-F1
#
_entry.id   AF-A0A535J8R1-F1
#
_cell.length_a   1.000
_cell.length_b   1.000
_cell.length_c   1.000
_cell.angle_alpha   90.00
_cell.angle_beta   90.00
_cell.angle_gamma   90.00
#
_symmetry.space_group_name_H-M   'P 1'
#
loop_
_entity.id
_entity.type
_entity.pdbx_description
1 polymer ?
#
loop_
_entity_poly.entity_id
_entity_poly.type
_entity_poly.pdbx_seq_one_letter_code
_entity_poly.pdbx_strand_id
1 'polypeptide(L)'
;MMTLLLIAASTLIGVAGFAGLLHLIPRLGAAGTRISAWLCRAPGLDLVVSLFTWFPPTVLGIVFGWRGVVGAIVGQVVGMLVWMFAHELANRTDVGGPRIVTFLNRTVGRLNNHV
;
A
#
# COMPACT_ATOMS: atom_id res chain seq x y z
N MET A 1 3.76 17.03 -19.73
CA MET A 1 2.94 15.81 -19.50
C MET A 1 3.78 14.55 -19.40
N MET A 2 4.68 14.26 -20.34
CA MET A 2 5.59 13.09 -20.27
C MET A 2 6.27 12.89 -18.90
N THR A 3 6.92 13.92 -18.34
CA THR A 3 7.59 13.83 -17.03
C THR A 3 6.64 13.47 -15.89
N LEU A 4 5.40 13.96 -15.92
CA LEU A 4 4.42 13.67 -14.87
C LEU A 4 4.00 12.20 -14.90
N LEU A 5 3.74 11.66 -16.10
CA LEU A 5 3.43 10.26 -16.30
C LEU A 5 4.57 9.35 -15.86
N LEU A 6 5.82 9.72 -16.17
CA LEU A 6 6.99 8.97 -15.73
C LEU A 6 7.14 8.97 -14.21
N ILE A 7 6.91 10.10 -13.53
CA ILE A 7 6.94 10.20 -12.07
C ILE A 7 5.83 9.33 -11.45
N ALA A 8 4.62 9.39 -12.00
CA ALA A 8 3.51 8.57 -11.52
C ALA A 8 3.78 7.07 -11.73
N ALA A 9 4.27 6.68 -12.90
CA ALA A 9 4.60 5.29 -13.21
C ALA A 9 5.75 4.77 -12.33
N SER A 10 6.82 5.54 -12.14
CA SER A 10 7.94 5.15 -11.29
C SER A 10 7.51 5.03 -9.82
N THR A 11 6.67 5.95 -9.35
CA THR A 11 6.14 5.89 -7.98
C THR A 11 5.22 4.70 -7.78
N LEU A 12 4.34 4.40 -8.75
CA LEU A 12 3.49 3.21 -8.76
C LEU A 12 4.33 1.95 -8.65
N ILE A 13 5.31 1.78 -9.54
CA ILE A 13 6.19 0.61 -9.57
C ILE A 13 6.96 0.49 -8.25
N GLY A 14 7.47 1.60 -7.73
CA GLY A 14 8.18 1.64 -6.45
C GLY A 14 7.31 1.20 -5.28
N VAL A 15 6.10 1.74 -5.15
CA VAL A 15 5.15 1.41 -4.09
C VAL A 15 4.69 -0.06 -4.19
N ALA A 16 4.24 -0.50 -5.36
CA ALA A 16 3.79 -1.88 -5.54
C ALA A 16 4.93 -2.89 -5.36
N GLY A 17 6.13 -2.57 -5.86
CA GLY A 17 7.32 -3.39 -5.68
C GLY A 17 7.77 -3.46 -4.22
N PHE A 18 7.74 -2.35 -3.49
CA PHE A 18 8.07 -2.32 -2.07
C PHE A 18 7.07 -3.12 -1.25
N ALA A 19 5.76 -3.01 -1.54
CA ALA A 19 4.73 -3.83 -0.91
C ALA A 19 4.95 -5.33 -1.19
N GLY A 20 5.30 -5.68 -2.43
CA GLY A 20 5.71 -7.03 -2.82
C GLY A 20 6.89 -7.54 -2.01
N LEU A 21 7.94 -6.73 -1.87
CA LEU A 21 9.12 -7.08 -1.09
C LEU A 21 8.76 -7.33 0.38
N LEU A 22 7.98 -6.45 1.00
CA LEU A 22 7.51 -6.63 2.38
C LEU A 22 6.71 -7.93 2.57
N HIS A 23 5.90 -8.31 1.58
CA HIS A 23 5.15 -9.57 1.58
C HIS A 23 6.07 -10.81 1.48
N LEU A 24 7.22 -10.68 0.84
CA LEU A 24 8.19 -11.77 0.67
C LEU A 24 9.14 -11.92 1.86
N ILE A 25 9.42 -10.85 2.62
CA ILE A 25 10.34 -10.88 3.77
C ILE A 25 10.05 -12.04 4.74
N PRO A 26 8.81 -12.28 5.22
CA PRO A 26 8.52 -13.38 6.15
C PRO A 26 8.79 -14.77 5.57
N ARG A 27 8.81 -14.90 4.22
CA ARG A 27 9.02 -16.19 3.54
C ARG A 27 10.49 -16.61 3.52
N LEU A 28 11.41 -15.76 3.98
CA LEU A 28 12.85 -16.04 4.07
C LEU A 28 13.23 -16.88 5.32
N GLY A 29 12.25 -17.44 6.03
CA GLY A 29 12.47 -18.23 7.24
C GLY A 29 12.59 -17.38 8.50
N ALA A 30 13.22 -17.92 9.55
CA ALA A 30 13.18 -17.33 10.89
C ALA A 30 13.73 -15.89 10.97
N ALA A 31 14.77 -15.56 10.20
CA ALA A 31 15.32 -14.21 10.13
C ALA A 31 14.31 -13.23 9.48
N GLY A 32 13.69 -13.64 8.37
CA GLY A 32 12.66 -12.88 7.69
C GLY A 32 11.45 -12.58 8.58
N THR A 33 10.96 -13.58 9.31
CA THR A 33 9.86 -13.41 10.26
C THR A 33 10.22 -12.42 11.37
N ARG A 34 11.46 -12.41 11.88
CA ARG A 34 11.90 -11.43 12.89
C ARG A 34 11.94 -10.01 12.34
N ILE A 35 12.46 -9.83 11.11
CA ILE A 35 12.48 -8.53 10.44
C ILE A 35 11.05 -8.02 10.23
N SER A 36 10.17 -8.87 9.69
CA SER A 36 8.75 -8.52 9.52
C SER A 36 8.10 -8.14 10.84
N ALA A 37 8.33 -8.91 11.91
CA ALA A 37 7.77 -8.62 13.23
C ALA A 37 8.27 -7.29 13.81
N TRP A 38 9.48 -6.84 13.45
CA TRP A 38 9.99 -5.52 13.79
C TRP A 38 9.37 -4.41 12.93
N LEU A 39 9.25 -4.63 11.62
CA LEU A 39 8.59 -3.70 10.69
C LEU A 39 7.10 -3.51 10.99
N CYS A 40 6.45 -4.47 11.65
CA CYS A 40 5.06 -4.36 12.09
C CYS A 40 4.88 -3.65 13.45
N ARG A 41 5.95 -3.13 14.07
CA ARG A 41 5.92 -2.44 15.36
C ARG A 41 6.70 -1.13 15.29
N ALA A 42 6.35 -0.15 16.12
CA ALA A 42 7.15 1.07 16.23
C ALA A 42 8.57 0.73 16.74
N PRO A 43 9.64 1.35 16.22
CA PRO A 43 9.64 2.41 15.19
C PRO A 43 9.66 1.89 13.74
N GLY A 44 9.81 0.58 13.52
CA GLY A 44 9.90 -0.01 12.18
C GLY A 44 8.66 0.24 11.32
N LEU A 45 7.48 0.20 11.94
CA LEU A 45 6.21 0.54 11.29
C LEU A 45 6.20 1.99 10.80
N ASP A 46 6.71 2.92 11.62
CA ASP A 46 6.75 4.35 11.29
C ASP A 46 7.66 4.61 10.08
N LEU A 47 8.76 3.86 9.96
CA LEU A 47 9.64 3.90 8.79
C LEU A 47 8.92 3.42 7.53
N VAL A 48 8.24 2.26 7.60
CA VAL A 48 7.49 1.71 6.46
C VAL A 48 6.40 2.69 6.01
N VAL A 49 5.61 3.20 6.95
CA VAL A 49 4.54 4.17 6.67
C VAL A 49 5.13 5.45 6.07
N SER A 50 6.24 5.96 6.60
CA SER A 50 6.91 7.15 6.06
C SER A 50 7.34 6.96 4.60
N LEU A 51 7.94 5.81 4.28
CA LEU A 51 8.39 5.46 2.92
C LEU A 51 7.22 5.33 1.93
N PHE A 52 6.04 4.92 2.39
CA PHE A 52 4.85 4.85 1.55
C PHE A 52 4.11 6.17 1.39
N THR A 53 4.19 7.09 2.36
CA THR A 53 3.26 8.23 2.46
C THR A 53 3.91 9.55 2.09
N TRP A 54 4.65 10.17 3.02
CA TRP A 54 5.16 11.53 2.84
C TRP A 54 6.52 11.58 2.15
N PHE A 55 7.33 10.51 2.27
CA PHE A 55 8.68 10.52 1.72
C PHE A 55 8.70 10.66 0.19
N PRO A 56 7.93 9.89 -0.61
CA PRO A 56 7.91 10.03 -2.07
C PRO A 56 7.51 11.42 -2.57
N PRO A 57 6.36 12.02 -2.17
CA PRO A 57 5.98 13.35 -2.64
C PRO A 57 6.93 14.44 -2.14
N THR A 58 7.56 14.28 -0.97
CA THR A 58 8.55 15.25 -0.47
C THR A 58 9.81 15.22 -1.31
N VAL A 59 10.43 14.04 -1.48
CA VAL A 59 11.67 13.90 -2.25
C VAL A 59 11.46 14.29 -3.71
N LEU A 60 10.40 13.78 -4.34
CA LEU A 60 10.09 14.12 -5.73
C LEU A 60 9.66 15.57 -5.87
N GLY A 61 9.02 16.15 -4.85
CA GLY A 61 8.71 17.58 -4.78
C GLY A 61 9.95 18.46 -4.74
N ILE A 62 10.99 18.07 -3.99
CA ILE A 62 12.28 18.78 -3.96
C ILE A 62 12.96 18.72 -5.34
N VAL A 63 12.94 17.55 -6.00
CA VAL A 63 13.66 17.34 -7.27
C VAL A 63 12.92 17.92 -8.49
N PHE A 64 11.59 17.80 -8.52
CA PHE A 64 10.76 18.11 -9.71
C PHE A 64 9.68 19.17 -9.45
N GLY A 65 9.71 19.83 -8.30
CA GLY A 65 8.71 20.82 -7.88
C GLY A 65 7.32 20.21 -7.72
N TRP A 66 6.28 21.01 -7.96
CA TRP A 66 4.88 20.58 -7.86
C TRP A 66 4.52 19.39 -8.75
N ARG A 67 5.21 19.22 -9.88
CA ARG A 67 5.01 18.06 -10.76
C ARG A 67 5.46 16.77 -10.09
N GLY A 68 6.51 16.84 -9.27
CA GLY A 68 6.97 15.74 -8.43
C GLY A 68 5.93 15.34 -7.39
N VAL A 69 5.38 16.32 -6.66
CA VAL A 69 4.35 16.09 -5.65
C VAL A 69 3.11 15.45 -6.25
N VAL A 70 2.53 16.07 -7.29
CA VAL A 70 1.31 15.57 -7.93
C VAL A 70 1.54 14.21 -8.57
N GLY A 71 2.65 14.03 -9.30
CA GLY A 71 2.99 12.76 -9.92
C GLY A 71 3.15 11.64 -8.90
N ALA A 72 3.83 11.90 -7.78
CA ALA A 72 4.03 10.94 -6.70
C ALA A 72 2.69 10.51 -6.08
N ILE A 73 1.83 11.47 -5.74
CA ILE A 73 0.52 11.18 -5.15
C ILE A 73 -0.34 10.36 -6.10
N VAL A 74 -0.39 10.73 -7.39
CA VAL A 74 -1.12 9.95 -8.40
C VAL A 74 -0.57 8.53 -8.49
N GLY A 75 0.76 8.37 -8.56
CA GLY A 75 1.40 7.06 -8.59
C GLY A 75 1.14 6.23 -7.33
N GLN A 76 1.14 6.84 -6.15
CA GLN A 76 0.82 6.19 -4.87
C GLN A 76 -0.61 5.68 -4.85
N VAL A 77 -1.59 6.51 -5.23
CA VAL A 77 -3.01 6.12 -5.25
C VAL A 77 -3.23 4.99 -6.24
N VAL A 78 -2.72 5.11 -7.46
CA VAL A 78 -2.87 4.05 -8.47
C VAL A 78 -2.13 2.78 -8.03
N GLY A 79 -0.93 2.90 -7.49
CA GLY A 79 -0.16 1.76 -6.96
C GLY A 79 -0.89 1.03 -5.83
N MET A 80 -1.53 1.77 -4.93
CA MET A 80 -2.38 1.21 -3.87
C MET A 80 -3.56 0.42 -4.47
N LEU A 81 -4.27 0.98 -5.45
CA LEU A 81 -5.39 0.30 -6.11
C LEU A 81 -4.94 -0.97 -6.85
N VAL A 82 -3.82 -0.89 -7.57
CA VAL A 82 -3.22 -2.03 -8.28
C VAL A 82 -2.81 -3.12 -7.29
N TRP A 83 -2.14 -2.74 -6.19
CA TRP A 83 -1.72 -3.68 -5.17
C TRP A 83 -2.91 -4.34 -4.48
N MET A 84 -3.94 -3.58 -4.09
CA MET A 84 -5.17 -4.12 -3.50
C MET A 84 -5.79 -5.19 -4.40
N PHE A 85 -5.96 -4.88 -5.69
CA PHE A 85 -6.51 -5.82 -6.66
C PHE A 85 -5.64 -7.08 -6.81
N ALA A 86 -4.32 -6.91 -6.97
CA ALA A 86 -3.39 -8.04 -7.10
C ALA A 86 -3.34 -8.90 -5.84
N HIS A 87 -3.33 -8.27 -4.66
CA HIS A 87 -3.32 -8.95 -3.37
C HIS A 87 -4.61 -9.73 -3.14
N GLU A 88 -5.77 -9.16 -3.46
CA GLU A 88 -7.05 -9.87 -3.35
C GLU A 88 -7.14 -11.03 -4.34
N LEU A 89 -6.68 -10.83 -5.59
CA LEU A 89 -6.61 -11.89 -6.60
C LEU A 89 -5.74 -13.06 -6.13
N ALA A 90 -4.59 -12.77 -5.51
CA ALA A 90 -3.65 -13.79 -5.03
C ALA A 90 -4.18 -14.56 -3.80
N ASN A 91 -5.06 -13.96 -3.00
CA ASN A 91 -5.61 -14.57 -1.78
C ASN A 91 -7.11 -14.88 -1.92
N ARG A 92 -7.58 -15.18 -3.14
CA ARG A 92 -9.00 -15.47 -3.43
C ARG A 92 -9.59 -16.64 -2.65
N THR A 93 -8.75 -17.54 -2.14
CA THR A 93 -9.17 -18.66 -1.30
C THR A 93 -9.67 -18.22 0.08
N ASP A 94 -9.15 -17.10 0.60
CA ASP A 94 -9.44 -16.64 1.97
C ASP A 94 -10.75 -15.85 2.05
N VAL A 95 -11.37 -15.59 0.90
CA VAL A 95 -12.57 -14.76 0.75
C VAL A 95 -13.86 -15.56 1.06
N GLY A 96 -13.74 -16.88 1.32
CA GLY A 96 -14.84 -17.78 1.70
C GLY A 96 -15.19 -17.77 3.20
N GLY A 97 -14.42 -17.09 4.05
CA GLY A 97 -14.63 -17.03 5.49
C GLY A 97 -15.70 -16.03 5.97
N PRO A 98 -16.01 -16.01 7.28
CA PRO A 98 -16.90 -15.03 7.88
C PRO A 98 -16.38 -13.61 7.64
N ARG A 99 -17.18 -12.76 7.00
CA ARG A 99 -16.77 -11.38 6.67
C ARG A 99 -17.36 -10.39 7.67
N ILE A 100 -16.54 -9.42 8.10
CA ILE A 100 -16.98 -8.33 8.97
C ILE A 100 -18.15 -7.55 8.37
N VAL A 101 -18.18 -7.40 7.04
CA VAL A 101 -19.30 -6.74 6.33
C VAL A 101 -20.62 -7.47 6.56
N THR A 102 -20.61 -8.80 6.64
CA THR A 102 -21.82 -9.60 6.91
C THR A 102 -22.32 -9.36 8.33
N PHE A 103 -21.39 -9.29 9.30
CA PHE A 103 -21.72 -8.96 10.68
C PHE A 103 -22.24 -7.53 10.82
N LEU A 104 -21.54 -6.54 10.26
CA LEU A 104 -21.94 -5.13 10.30
C LEU A 104 -23.29 -4.89 9.61
N ASN A 105 -23.49 -5.45 8.42
CA ASN A 105 -24.78 -5.37 7.73
C ASN A 105 -25.94 -5.96 8.54
N ARG A 106 -25.68 -6.99 9.37
CA ARG A 106 -26.67 -7.57 10.27
C ARG A 106 -26.94 -6.67 11.48
N THR A 107 -25.92 -6.01 12.04
CA THR A 107 -26.03 -5.19 13.26
C THR A 107 -26.64 -3.81 12.98
N VAL A 108 -26.14 -3.10 11.97
CA VAL A 108 -26.53 -1.70 11.70
C VAL A 108 -27.43 -1.55 10.47
N GLY A 109 -27.61 -2.62 9.68
CA GLY A 109 -28.32 -2.57 8.40
C GLY A 109 -27.41 -2.17 7.24
N ARG A 110 -27.63 -2.75 6.06
CA ARG A 110 -26.76 -2.57 4.89
C ARG A 110 -26.59 -1.11 4.46
N LEU A 111 -27.64 -0.30 4.57
CA LEU A 111 -27.58 1.12 4.21
C LEU A 111 -26.67 1.91 5.16
N ASN A 112 -26.83 1.70 6.48
CA ASN A 112 -26.04 2.42 7.49
C ASN A 112 -24.57 1.95 7.56
N ASN A 113 -24.25 0.76 7.03
CA ASN A 113 -22.87 0.27 6.94
C ASN A 113 -22.07 0.94 5.80
N HIS A 114 -22.73 1.70 4.92
CA HIS A 114 -22.09 2.44 3.83
C HIS A 114 -22.07 3.96 4.04
N VAL A 115 -22.63 4.44 5.15
CA VAL A 115 -22.61 5.85 5.59
C VAL A 115 -21.45 6.04 6.56
#